data_AF-A0A5E4KCC0-F1
#
_entry.id   AF-A0A5E4KCC0-F1
#
_cell.length_a   1.000
_cell.length_b   1.000
_cell.length_c   1.000
_cell.angle_alpha   90.00
_cell.angle_beta   90.00
_cell.angle_gamma   90.00
#
_symmetry.space_group_name_H-M   'P 1'
#
loop_
_entity.id
_entity.type
_entity.pdbx_description
1 polymer ?
#
loop_
_entity_poly.entity_id
_entity_poly.type
_entity_poly.pdbx_seq_one_letter_code
_entity_poly.pdbx_strand_id
1 'polypeptide(L)'
;MKPEKKATNVKEKSKKVSKKKGNSTLIIGVVAVILLAGIGYTMLSGGGSSQNPTTTNQLKLPSFAYKDAMTLKGYTYATLHPDILEQIPCYCGCGGHGSVASNGKPHRFLRDCYINDNWQYDDHASNCDTCLAIASKVQDYLAAGKTLKEARALIDQEYQGKYPDSMATNTAPVSDNYIPILKPKTPGSPETVANTQPKVDLSGYSLPGNFNSLADGLNLTPAGVNRAYFVNTKMIVGTEMEDTLLSKYVRDDSFYNKTIIGMYSADFNPSSWIEIQDMGYDNTKDVTLKAHVEQGMKNIVYTRPLVYGHSQNVDNVLKLMSNPKSMQTSYQTYKPLLDAVDYKNAAYAQVITEPGKFSDISYTSWTPVNGQVELVKAFNVTDNKSVPAALDKYTPQTKGKVLVIKLTGDLTTIQKESDNIDTIAKT
;
A
#
# COMPACT_ATOMS: atom_id res chain seq x y z
N MET A 1 -66.53 -25.46 -51.11
CA MET A 1 -65.85 -24.17 -50.91
C MET A 1 -66.02 -23.77 -49.44
N LYS A 2 -64.90 -23.67 -48.69
CA LYS A 2 -64.67 -23.24 -47.29
C LYS A 2 -65.57 -23.85 -46.17
N PRO A 3 -65.00 -24.25 -45.01
CA PRO A 3 -64.47 -23.26 -44.05
C PRO A 3 -63.22 -23.67 -43.22
N GLU A 4 -62.67 -22.62 -42.59
CA GLU A 4 -62.08 -22.47 -41.25
C GLU A 4 -60.86 -23.27 -40.72
N LYS A 5 -60.00 -22.46 -40.06
CA LYS A 5 -58.76 -22.80 -39.36
C LYS A 5 -59.04 -23.42 -37.99
N LYS A 6 -58.23 -24.40 -37.59
CA LYS A 6 -57.94 -24.70 -36.17
C LYS A 6 -56.43 -24.88 -35.99
N ALA A 7 -55.94 -24.28 -34.91
CA ALA A 7 -54.57 -24.38 -34.42
C ALA A 7 -54.29 -25.75 -33.80
N THR A 8 -53.05 -26.23 -33.90
CA THR A 8 -52.54 -27.30 -33.04
C THR A 8 -51.06 -27.09 -32.70
N ASN A 9 -50.84 -27.14 -31.38
CA ASN A 9 -49.60 -27.32 -30.64
C ASN A 9 -48.55 -28.22 -31.32
N VAL A 10 -47.28 -27.80 -31.26
CA VAL A 10 -46.14 -28.71 -31.34
C VAL A 10 -45.30 -28.55 -30.07
N LYS A 11 -45.33 -29.61 -29.25
CA LYS A 11 -44.44 -29.85 -28.12
C LYS A 11 -43.03 -30.12 -28.65
N GLU A 12 -42.06 -29.32 -28.26
CA GLU A 12 -40.65 -29.63 -28.50
C GLU A 12 -40.05 -30.40 -27.31
N LYS A 13 -39.45 -31.55 -27.62
CA LYS A 13 -38.93 -32.53 -26.67
C LYS A 13 -37.60 -32.04 -26.09
N SER A 14 -37.54 -31.98 -24.77
CA SER A 14 -36.32 -31.82 -23.98
C SER A 14 -35.31 -32.94 -24.26
N LYS A 15 -34.12 -32.61 -24.79
CA LYS A 15 -32.94 -33.49 -24.77
C LYS A 15 -32.14 -33.22 -23.49
N LYS A 16 -32.10 -34.21 -22.61
CA LYS A 16 -31.21 -34.29 -21.44
C LYS A 16 -29.75 -34.36 -21.92
N VAL A 17 -28.91 -33.44 -21.42
CA VAL A 17 -27.45 -33.59 -21.42
C VAL A 17 -27.02 -34.11 -20.04
N SER A 18 -26.19 -35.14 -20.05
CA SER A 18 -25.76 -35.96 -18.93
C SER A 18 -24.82 -35.21 -17.97
N LYS A 19 -25.11 -35.29 -16.67
CA LYS A 19 -24.18 -34.90 -15.59
C LYS A 19 -23.05 -35.94 -15.51
N LYS A 20 -21.81 -35.51 -15.75
CA LYS A 20 -20.61 -36.29 -15.41
C LYS A 20 -20.25 -36.03 -13.94
N LYS A 21 -20.30 -37.08 -13.14
CA LYS A 21 -19.91 -37.14 -11.72
C LYS A 21 -18.38 -37.15 -11.66
N GLY A 22 -17.77 -36.15 -11.03
CA GLY A 22 -16.33 -36.06 -10.79
C GLY A 22 -16.09 -35.64 -9.34
N ASN A 23 -15.23 -36.37 -8.64
CA ASN A 23 -15.11 -36.43 -7.18
C ASN A 23 -14.67 -35.10 -6.54
N SER A 24 -15.51 -34.57 -5.64
CA SER A 24 -15.29 -33.35 -4.86
C SER A 24 -14.81 -33.64 -3.44
N THR A 25 -13.74 -34.43 -3.29
CA THR A 25 -13.19 -34.80 -1.97
C THR A 25 -11.70 -34.51 -1.80
N LEU A 26 -11.06 -33.83 -2.76
CA LEU A 26 -9.61 -33.54 -2.71
C LEU A 26 -9.25 -32.05 -2.52
N ILE A 27 -10.24 -31.15 -2.41
CA ILE A 27 -10.00 -29.70 -2.18
C ILE A 27 -10.27 -29.29 -0.73
N ILE A 28 -10.98 -30.12 0.05
CA ILE A 28 -11.33 -29.81 1.45
C ILE A 28 -10.15 -30.12 2.42
N GLY A 29 -9.16 -30.91 2.00
CA GLY A 29 -7.99 -31.25 2.81
C GLY A 29 -6.83 -30.24 2.78
N VAL A 30 -6.76 -29.36 1.77
CA VAL A 30 -5.63 -28.41 1.62
C VAL A 30 -5.97 -27.01 2.13
N VAL A 31 -7.25 -26.65 2.19
CA VAL A 31 -7.70 -25.35 2.73
C VAL A 31 -7.72 -25.35 4.28
N ALA A 32 -7.83 -26.52 4.91
CA ALA A 32 -7.80 -26.64 6.39
C ALA A 32 -6.37 -26.64 6.99
N VAL A 33 -5.33 -26.81 6.18
CA VAL A 33 -3.92 -26.82 6.67
C VAL A 33 -3.25 -25.44 6.56
N ILE A 34 -3.73 -24.55 5.69
CA ILE A 34 -3.21 -23.18 5.56
C ILE A 34 -3.74 -22.27 6.69
N LEU A 35 -4.82 -22.65 7.38
CA LEU A 35 -5.35 -21.92 8.54
C LEU A 35 -4.78 -22.39 9.89
N LEU A 36 -3.89 -23.39 9.93
CA LEU A 36 -3.27 -23.90 11.17
C LEU A 36 -1.73 -23.94 11.15
N ALA A 37 -1.07 -23.44 10.10
CA ALA A 37 0.39 -23.39 10.00
C ALA A 37 1.00 -21.99 10.22
N GLY A 38 0.33 -21.12 10.99
CA GLY A 38 0.83 -19.80 11.38
C GLY A 38 1.36 -19.71 12.82
N ILE A 39 1.25 -20.77 13.63
CA ILE A 39 1.67 -20.76 15.04
C ILE A 39 2.34 -22.09 15.39
N GLY A 40 3.66 -22.05 15.63
CA GLY A 40 4.35 -23.02 16.50
C GLY A 40 5.31 -24.01 15.84
N TYR A 41 6.55 -23.57 15.55
CA TYR A 41 7.85 -24.23 15.81
C TYR A 41 8.92 -23.38 15.10
N THR A 42 9.87 -22.72 15.76
CA THR A 42 10.98 -23.38 16.46
C THR A 42 11.47 -22.55 17.65
N MET A 43 11.29 -23.12 18.85
CA MET A 43 12.27 -23.00 19.92
C MET A 43 12.87 -24.38 20.18
N LEU A 44 14.12 -24.39 20.64
CA LEU A 44 14.97 -25.49 21.13
C LEU A 44 15.91 -26.16 20.12
N SER A 45 17.04 -25.48 19.91
CA SER A 45 18.37 -26.11 19.98
C SER A 45 19.21 -25.30 20.96
N GLY A 46 19.46 -25.83 22.16
CA GLY A 46 20.33 -25.20 23.16
C GLY A 46 21.80 -25.63 22.99
N GLY A 47 22.71 -24.74 23.41
CA GLY A 47 24.06 -25.08 23.87
C GLY A 47 25.22 -24.61 22.99
N GLY A 48 25.69 -23.37 23.20
CA GLY A 48 26.97 -22.87 22.69
C GLY A 48 27.28 -21.48 23.22
N SER A 49 28.21 -21.41 24.18
CA SER A 49 28.57 -20.25 24.99
C SER A 49 29.08 -19.02 24.24
N SER A 50 28.83 -17.85 24.85
CA SER A 50 29.63 -16.63 24.86
C SER A 50 30.18 -16.09 23.53
N GLN A 51 29.65 -14.94 23.11
CA GLN A 51 30.29 -13.65 23.34
C GLN A 51 29.35 -12.52 22.90
N ASN A 52 29.12 -11.53 23.78
CA ASN A 52 28.63 -10.22 23.38
C ASN A 52 29.66 -9.57 22.45
N PRO A 53 29.33 -9.13 21.23
CA PRO A 53 30.04 -8.05 20.59
C PRO A 53 29.23 -6.77 20.84
N THR A 54 29.72 -6.00 21.80
CA THR A 54 29.98 -4.57 21.68
C THR A 54 29.18 -3.83 20.59
N THR A 55 28.25 -2.99 21.02
CA THR A 55 27.77 -1.75 20.35
C THR A 55 28.33 -1.52 18.94
N THR A 56 27.69 -2.08 17.91
CA THR A 56 27.86 -1.63 16.54
C THR A 56 26.70 -0.72 16.19
N ASN A 57 27.05 0.49 15.77
CA ASN A 57 26.13 1.55 15.37
C ASN A 57 25.15 1.00 14.31
N GLN A 58 23.89 0.75 14.69
CA GLN A 58 22.89 0.19 13.79
C GLN A 58 22.62 1.22 12.69
N LEU A 59 22.95 0.89 11.44
CA LEU A 59 22.65 1.75 10.28
C LEU A 59 21.17 2.17 10.34
N LYS A 60 20.92 3.48 10.36
CA LYS A 60 19.57 4.03 10.32
C LYS A 60 19.05 3.97 8.88
N LEU A 61 18.35 2.88 8.56
CA LEU A 61 17.74 2.67 7.26
C LEU A 61 16.29 3.21 7.26
N PRO A 62 15.73 3.53 6.08
CA PRO A 62 14.32 3.91 5.96
C PRO A 62 13.39 2.72 6.24
N SER A 63 12.14 3.00 6.62
CA SER A 63 11.15 1.96 7.01
C SER A 63 10.96 0.86 5.95
N PHE A 64 10.95 1.22 4.67
CA PHE A 64 10.82 0.26 3.57
C PHE A 64 11.99 -0.73 3.46
N ALA A 65 13.15 -0.42 4.05
CA ALA A 65 14.26 -1.36 4.13
C ALA A 65 13.97 -2.53 5.09
N TYR A 66 13.07 -2.35 6.06
CA TYR A 66 12.73 -3.35 7.08
C TYR A 66 11.53 -4.23 6.69
N LYS A 67 11.07 -4.16 5.44
CA LYS A 67 9.92 -4.94 4.92
C LYS A 67 10.09 -6.44 5.11
N ASP A 68 11.29 -6.96 4.86
CA ASP A 68 11.67 -8.35 5.06
C ASP A 68 13.19 -8.48 5.17
N ALA A 69 13.69 -9.67 5.52
CA ALA A 69 15.11 -9.92 5.74
C ALA A 69 15.98 -9.72 4.48
N MET A 70 15.45 -10.04 3.30
CA MET A 70 16.18 -9.92 2.03
C MET A 70 16.28 -8.45 1.62
N THR A 71 15.20 -7.69 1.78
CA THR A 71 15.15 -6.25 1.61
C THR A 71 16.14 -5.57 2.55
N LEU A 72 16.11 -5.90 3.85
CA LEU A 72 17.03 -5.34 4.84
C LEU A 72 18.49 -5.64 4.50
N LYS A 73 18.79 -6.89 4.10
CA LYS A 73 20.13 -7.30 3.64
C LYS A 73 20.57 -6.48 2.42
N GLY A 74 19.68 -6.27 1.45
CA GLY A 74 19.95 -5.48 0.25
C GLY A 74 20.32 -4.02 0.57
N TYR A 75 19.50 -3.32 1.34
CA TYR A 75 19.77 -1.92 1.73
C TYR A 75 20.99 -1.77 2.63
N THR A 76 21.21 -2.72 3.52
CA THR A 76 22.43 -2.77 4.35
C THR A 76 23.66 -2.88 3.45
N TYR A 77 23.65 -3.83 2.50
CA TYR A 77 24.76 -4.04 1.59
C TYR A 77 24.99 -2.84 0.68
N ALA A 78 23.95 -2.25 0.09
CA ALA A 78 24.06 -1.06 -0.74
C ALA A 78 24.61 0.16 0.01
N THR A 79 24.32 0.26 1.31
CA THR A 79 24.85 1.34 2.17
C THR A 79 26.34 1.16 2.45
N LEU A 80 26.78 -0.08 2.67
CA LEU A 80 28.15 -0.40 3.03
C LEU A 80 29.07 -0.54 1.82
N HIS A 81 28.53 -1.01 0.68
CA HIS A 81 29.27 -1.34 -0.53
C HIS A 81 28.66 -0.71 -1.80
N PRO A 82 28.42 0.61 -1.82
CA PRO A 82 27.86 1.27 -3.00
C PRO A 82 28.81 1.19 -4.21
N ASP A 83 30.12 1.20 -3.99
CA ASP A 83 31.19 1.07 -4.98
C ASP A 83 31.12 -0.25 -5.78
N ILE A 84 30.71 -1.33 -5.10
CA ILE A 84 30.49 -2.63 -5.73
C ILE A 84 29.24 -2.58 -6.60
N LEU A 85 28.13 -2.08 -6.05
CA LEU A 85 26.84 -2.04 -6.76
C LEU A 85 26.80 -1.01 -7.90
N GLU A 86 27.71 -0.04 -7.92
CA GLU A 86 27.91 0.90 -9.03
C GLU A 86 28.46 0.23 -10.31
N GLN A 87 29.06 -0.95 -10.17
CA GLN A 87 29.62 -1.72 -11.28
C GLN A 87 28.77 -2.94 -11.67
N ILE A 88 27.57 -3.06 -11.08
CA ILE A 88 26.62 -4.14 -11.35
C ILE A 88 25.35 -3.55 -11.97
N PRO A 89 24.84 -4.10 -13.08
CA PRO A 89 23.61 -3.64 -13.70
C PRO A 89 22.40 -4.26 -13.00
N CYS A 90 21.24 -3.61 -13.10
CA CYS A 90 19.98 -4.27 -12.83
C CYS A 90 19.32 -4.68 -14.16
N TYR A 91 18.66 -5.84 -14.15
CA TYR A 91 18.00 -6.42 -15.34
C TYR A 91 16.47 -6.38 -15.24
N CYS A 92 15.91 -5.62 -14.29
CA CYS A 92 14.48 -5.63 -14.00
C CYS A 92 13.62 -4.89 -15.04
N GLY A 93 14.23 -4.21 -16.03
CA GLY A 93 13.52 -3.41 -17.03
C GLY A 93 12.98 -2.08 -16.53
N CYS A 94 12.92 -1.88 -15.21
CA CYS A 94 12.45 -0.65 -14.59
C CYS A 94 13.55 0.42 -14.52
N GLY A 95 14.81 0.09 -14.81
CA GLY A 95 15.93 1.04 -14.73
C GLY A 95 15.82 2.24 -15.68
N GLY A 96 15.00 2.15 -16.74
CA GLY A 96 14.66 3.30 -17.59
C GLY A 96 13.69 4.29 -16.93
N HIS A 97 13.03 3.89 -15.83
CA HIS A 97 12.07 4.67 -15.08
C HIS A 97 12.72 5.05 -13.75
N GLY A 98 13.05 6.33 -13.55
CA GLY A 98 13.59 6.80 -12.29
C GLY A 98 12.57 6.78 -11.15
N SER A 99 13.06 6.91 -9.91
CA SER A 99 12.26 7.09 -8.69
C SER A 99 12.24 8.55 -8.23
N VAL A 100 11.54 8.83 -7.12
CA VAL A 100 11.70 10.08 -6.35
C VAL A 100 13.18 10.37 -6.08
N ALA A 101 13.92 9.39 -5.57
CA ALA A 101 15.29 9.58 -5.13
C ALA A 101 16.19 9.90 -6.33
N SER A 102 15.89 9.38 -7.52
CA SER A 102 16.64 9.71 -8.74
C SER A 102 16.12 10.97 -9.45
N ASN A 103 15.10 11.65 -8.94
CA ASN A 103 14.37 12.73 -9.62
C ASN A 103 13.86 12.32 -11.01
N GLY A 104 13.30 11.11 -11.13
CA GLY A 104 12.79 10.55 -12.38
C GLY A 104 13.86 10.21 -13.42
N LYS A 105 15.16 10.30 -13.06
CA LYS A 105 16.25 9.94 -13.96
C LYS A 105 16.44 8.42 -14.02
N PRO A 106 16.74 7.85 -15.19
CA PRO A 106 17.09 6.44 -15.32
C PRO A 106 18.22 6.03 -14.38
N HIS A 107 18.12 4.84 -13.82
CA HIS A 107 19.15 4.23 -13.00
C HIS A 107 20.33 3.80 -13.89
N ARG A 108 21.55 4.09 -13.45
CA ARG A 108 22.77 3.78 -14.21
C ARG A 108 23.33 2.40 -13.89
N PHE A 109 23.05 1.92 -12.68
CA PHE A 109 23.54 0.67 -12.12
C PHE A 109 22.67 0.27 -10.93
N LEU A 110 22.89 -0.92 -10.38
CA LEU A 110 22.09 -1.52 -9.32
C LEU A 110 22.05 -0.67 -8.05
N ARG A 111 23.14 0.03 -7.70
CA ARG A 111 23.15 0.94 -6.53
C ARG A 111 22.03 1.98 -6.61
N ASP A 112 21.77 2.57 -7.78
CA ASP A 112 20.75 3.62 -7.94
C ASP A 112 19.36 3.11 -7.54
N CYS A 113 19.09 1.79 -7.59
CA CYS A 113 17.83 1.20 -7.09
C CYS A 113 17.67 1.26 -5.56
N TYR A 114 18.75 1.54 -4.82
CA TYR A 114 18.77 1.58 -3.36
C TYR A 114 19.12 2.97 -2.82
N ILE A 115 20.11 3.65 -3.44
CA ILE A 115 20.70 4.91 -2.95
C ILE A 115 21.19 5.74 -4.13
N ASN A 116 20.84 7.03 -4.16
CA ASN A 116 21.31 7.98 -5.17
C ASN A 116 22.70 8.59 -4.82
N ASP A 117 23.23 9.47 -5.68
CA ASP A 117 24.54 10.15 -5.51
C ASP A 117 24.65 11.01 -4.24
N ASN A 118 23.51 11.36 -3.62
CA ASN A 118 23.43 12.21 -2.44
C ASN A 118 23.17 11.43 -1.15
N TRP A 119 23.37 10.10 -1.15
CA TRP A 119 23.05 9.21 -0.03
C TRP A 119 21.56 9.14 0.34
N GLN A 120 20.67 9.62 -0.53
CA GLN A 120 19.24 9.48 -0.33
C GLN A 120 18.81 8.07 -0.73
N TYR A 121 18.11 7.39 0.18
CA TYR A 121 17.57 6.07 -0.08
C TYR A 121 16.41 6.13 -1.09
N ASP A 122 16.41 5.16 -1.98
CA ASP A 122 15.44 4.92 -3.02
C ASP A 122 14.61 3.69 -2.62
N ASP A 123 13.29 3.76 -2.63
CA ASP A 123 12.44 2.62 -2.26
C ASP A 123 12.28 1.59 -3.38
N HIS A 124 12.78 1.88 -4.58
CA HIS A 124 12.62 1.05 -5.78
C HIS A 124 13.03 -0.41 -5.53
N ALA A 125 14.22 -0.65 -4.95
CA ALA A 125 14.67 -2.01 -4.68
C ALA A 125 13.80 -2.76 -3.66
N SER A 126 13.06 -2.07 -2.78
CA SER A 126 12.16 -2.74 -1.81
C SER A 126 10.96 -3.42 -2.46
N ASN A 127 10.70 -3.10 -3.73
CA ASN A 127 9.59 -3.61 -4.52
C ASN A 127 10.06 -4.38 -5.77
N CYS A 128 11.36 -4.72 -5.84
CA CYS A 128 11.94 -5.37 -7.01
C CYS A 128 12.77 -6.61 -6.65
N ASP A 129 12.16 -7.78 -6.77
CA ASP A 129 12.80 -9.07 -6.48
C ASP A 129 14.09 -9.28 -7.29
N THR A 130 14.12 -8.82 -8.54
CA THR A 130 15.32 -8.90 -9.39
C THR A 130 16.47 -8.08 -8.83
N CYS A 131 16.24 -6.86 -8.35
CA CYS A 131 17.29 -6.03 -7.76
C CYS A 131 17.83 -6.68 -6.49
N LEU A 132 16.93 -7.13 -5.60
CA LEU A 132 17.28 -7.82 -4.35
C LEU A 132 18.07 -9.11 -4.63
N ALA A 133 17.65 -9.91 -5.62
CA ALA A 133 18.32 -11.15 -6.00
C ALA A 133 19.72 -10.90 -6.57
N ILE A 134 19.90 -9.88 -7.44
CA ILE A 134 21.23 -9.55 -7.97
C ILE A 134 22.15 -9.08 -6.84
N ALA A 135 21.68 -8.21 -5.93
CA ALA A 135 22.48 -7.75 -4.79
C ALA A 135 22.88 -8.90 -3.86
N SER A 136 22.00 -9.88 -3.63
CA SER A 136 22.35 -11.07 -2.84
C SER A 136 23.37 -11.97 -3.56
N LYS A 137 23.20 -12.20 -4.86
CA LYS A 137 24.13 -13.06 -5.62
C LYS A 137 25.52 -12.46 -5.73
N VAL A 138 25.64 -11.15 -5.88
CA VAL A 138 26.93 -10.45 -5.83
C VAL A 138 27.62 -10.71 -4.49
N GLN A 139 26.89 -10.61 -3.37
CA GLN A 139 27.41 -10.95 -2.05
C GLN A 139 27.89 -12.41 -1.98
N ASP A 140 27.07 -13.35 -2.45
CA ASP A 140 27.38 -14.78 -2.38
C ASP A 140 28.60 -15.14 -3.24
N TYR A 141 28.75 -14.54 -4.43
CA TYR A 141 29.92 -14.75 -5.30
C TYR A 141 31.21 -14.19 -4.71
N LEU A 142 31.15 -12.97 -4.15
CA LEU A 142 32.32 -12.37 -3.51
C LEU A 142 32.71 -13.12 -2.24
N ALA A 143 31.74 -13.57 -1.45
CA ALA A 143 31.98 -14.42 -0.28
C ALA A 143 32.60 -15.78 -0.66
N ALA A 144 32.29 -16.29 -1.85
CA ALA A 144 32.91 -17.50 -2.41
C ALA A 144 34.30 -17.25 -3.02
N GLY A 145 34.88 -16.06 -2.85
CA GLY A 145 36.24 -15.72 -3.29
C GLY A 145 36.36 -15.33 -4.77
N LYS A 146 35.24 -15.10 -5.47
CA LYS A 146 35.27 -14.60 -6.84
C LYS A 146 35.64 -13.12 -6.87
N THR A 147 36.29 -12.72 -7.95
CA THR A 147 36.51 -11.29 -8.26
C THR A 147 35.21 -10.61 -8.68
N LEU A 148 35.14 -9.28 -8.57
CA LEU A 148 33.96 -8.52 -9.01
C LEU A 148 33.68 -8.70 -10.51
N LYS A 149 34.74 -8.84 -11.33
CA LYS A 149 34.62 -9.12 -12.77
C LYS A 149 33.97 -10.48 -13.01
N GLU A 150 34.36 -11.52 -12.27
CA GLU A 150 33.73 -12.84 -12.36
C GLU A 150 32.28 -12.83 -11.84
N ALA A 151 32.01 -12.14 -10.73
CA ALA A 151 30.67 -11.99 -10.19
C ALA A 151 29.75 -11.29 -11.21
N ARG A 152 30.21 -10.19 -11.81
CA ARG A 152 29.50 -9.48 -12.89
C ARG A 152 29.24 -10.41 -14.07
N ALA A 153 30.24 -11.16 -14.53
CA ALA A 153 30.08 -12.08 -15.67
C ALA A 153 29.03 -13.18 -15.39
N LEU A 154 28.98 -13.71 -14.17
CA LEU A 154 27.98 -14.70 -13.77
C LEU A 154 26.57 -14.12 -13.72
N ILE A 155 26.42 -12.88 -13.22
CA ILE A 155 25.14 -12.15 -13.28
C ILE A 155 24.74 -11.91 -14.74
N ASP A 156 25.63 -11.35 -15.55
CA ASP A 156 25.35 -11.08 -16.96
C ASP A 156 24.94 -12.37 -17.69
N GLN A 157 25.66 -13.48 -17.50
CA GLN A 157 25.31 -14.78 -18.08
C GLN A 157 23.93 -15.29 -17.63
N GLU A 158 23.55 -15.06 -16.38
CA GLU A 158 22.27 -15.54 -15.86
C GLU A 158 21.07 -14.77 -16.41
N TYR A 159 21.23 -13.46 -16.64
CA TYR A 159 20.14 -12.56 -17.01
C TYR A 159 20.14 -12.16 -18.50
N GLN A 160 21.28 -12.22 -19.20
CA GLN A 160 21.36 -12.04 -20.66
C GLN A 160 20.58 -13.16 -21.38
N GLY A 161 19.74 -12.78 -22.35
CA GLY A 161 18.91 -13.70 -23.13
C GLY A 161 17.60 -14.14 -22.45
N LYS A 162 17.42 -13.90 -21.14
CA LYS A 162 16.12 -14.05 -20.45
C LYS A 162 15.22 -12.82 -20.59
N TYR A 163 15.82 -11.66 -20.83
CA TYR A 163 15.15 -10.37 -20.98
C TYR A 163 15.70 -9.63 -22.21
N PRO A 164 14.92 -8.75 -22.86
CA PRO A 164 15.42 -7.89 -23.93
C PRO A 164 16.65 -7.09 -23.50
N ASP A 165 17.61 -6.87 -24.41
CA ASP A 165 18.85 -6.12 -24.12
C ASP A 165 18.58 -4.70 -23.59
N SER A 166 17.43 -4.11 -23.93
CA SER A 166 16.97 -2.82 -23.44
C SER A 166 16.60 -2.79 -21.94
N MET A 167 16.61 -3.93 -21.24
CA MET A 167 16.22 -4.03 -19.83
C MET A 167 17.38 -3.87 -18.86
N ALA A 168 18.61 -4.02 -19.34
CA ALA A 168 19.80 -3.79 -18.54
C ALA A 168 20.06 -2.28 -18.38
N THR A 169 20.44 -1.86 -17.17
CA THR A 169 20.97 -0.50 -16.99
C THR A 169 22.28 -0.32 -17.76
N ASN A 170 22.58 0.91 -18.19
CA ASN A 170 23.79 1.25 -18.94
C ASN A 170 25.03 1.30 -18.03
N THR A 171 25.34 0.17 -17.39
CA THR A 171 26.42 0.02 -16.44
C THR A 171 27.68 -0.41 -17.17
N ALA A 172 28.73 0.41 -17.07
CA ALA A 172 30.03 0.10 -17.65
C ALA A 172 30.56 -1.26 -17.17
N PRO A 173 31.41 -1.94 -17.96
CA PRO A 173 32.11 -3.13 -17.49
C PRO A 173 32.94 -2.85 -16.23
N VAL A 174 33.09 -3.87 -15.40
CA VAL A 174 33.91 -3.79 -14.18
C VAL A 174 35.33 -3.36 -14.53
N SER A 175 35.85 -2.37 -13.80
CA SER A 175 37.19 -1.80 -13.99
C SER A 175 37.89 -1.69 -12.64
N ASP A 176 39.14 -2.15 -12.58
CA ASP A 176 39.96 -2.04 -11.37
C ASP A 176 40.33 -0.57 -11.06
N ASN A 177 40.22 0.31 -12.06
CA ASN A 177 40.43 1.76 -11.94
C ASN A 177 39.11 2.54 -11.83
N TYR A 178 38.00 1.87 -11.51
CA TYR A 178 36.72 2.56 -11.31
C TYR A 178 36.82 3.52 -10.12
N ILE A 179 36.35 4.76 -10.31
CA ILE A 179 36.27 5.76 -9.25
C ILE A 179 34.82 5.78 -8.77
N PRO A 180 34.52 5.26 -7.56
CA PRO A 180 33.17 5.22 -7.05
C PRO A 180 32.59 6.62 -6.87
N ILE A 181 31.32 6.78 -7.23
CA ILE A 181 30.55 7.99 -6.97
C ILE A 181 30.32 8.11 -5.47
N LEU A 182 29.89 7.03 -4.82
CA LEU A 182 29.84 6.94 -3.37
C LEU A 182 30.99 6.11 -2.82
N LYS A 183 31.63 6.64 -1.78
CA LYS A 183 32.63 5.90 -1.02
C LYS A 183 31.96 4.96 -0.02
N PRO A 184 32.48 3.75 0.21
CA PRO A 184 32.00 2.85 1.27
C PRO A 184 31.90 3.56 2.63
N LYS A 185 30.78 3.36 3.34
CA LYS A 185 30.65 3.84 4.73
C LYS A 185 31.36 2.89 5.69
N THR A 186 32.27 3.41 6.50
CA THR A 186 32.81 2.68 7.66
C THR A 186 31.83 2.80 8.84
N PRO A 187 31.54 1.71 9.58
CA PRO A 187 30.70 1.81 10.77
C PRO A 187 31.32 2.76 11.80
N GLY A 188 30.61 3.85 12.17
CA GLY A 188 30.99 4.72 13.30
C GLY A 188 31.25 6.21 13.04
N SER A 189 30.92 6.77 11.87
CA SER A 189 31.02 8.23 11.66
C SER A 189 29.78 8.97 12.22
N PRO A 190 29.94 10.05 13.03
CA PRO A 190 28.81 10.83 13.55
C PRO A 190 27.98 11.48 12.44
N GLU A 191 26.67 11.32 12.51
CA GLU A 191 25.71 11.83 11.53
C GLU A 191 25.64 13.37 11.54
N THR A 192 25.83 13.99 10.38
CA THR A 192 25.09 15.20 10.00
C THR A 192 24.33 14.90 8.72
N VAL A 193 23.30 14.08 8.84
CA VAL A 193 22.30 13.97 7.78
C VAL A 193 21.35 15.14 8.00
N ALA A 194 21.53 16.21 7.22
CA ALA A 194 20.48 17.19 7.02
C ALA A 194 19.35 16.51 6.25
N ASN A 195 18.51 15.76 6.96
CA ASN A 195 17.28 15.24 6.42
C ASN A 195 16.24 16.36 6.40
N THR A 196 16.46 17.32 5.52
CA THR A 196 15.41 18.23 5.06
C THR A 196 15.09 17.80 3.65
N GLN A 197 14.25 16.76 3.54
CA GLN A 197 13.35 16.76 2.39
C GLN A 197 12.63 18.12 2.40
N PRO A 198 12.55 18.83 1.25
CA PRO A 198 11.76 20.05 1.19
C PRO A 198 10.37 19.74 1.77
N LYS A 199 9.99 20.43 2.84
CA LYS A 199 8.67 20.26 3.45
C LYS A 199 7.64 20.55 2.38
N VAL A 200 6.80 19.58 2.06
CA VAL A 200 5.78 19.75 1.02
C VAL A 200 4.82 20.85 1.46
N ASP A 201 4.80 21.99 0.76
CA ASP A 201 3.91 23.09 1.11
C ASP A 201 2.55 22.89 0.43
N LEU A 202 1.56 22.49 1.22
CA LEU A 202 0.17 22.33 0.78
C LEU A 202 -0.76 23.49 1.18
N SER A 203 -0.20 24.59 1.71
CA SER A 203 -1.00 25.69 2.26
C SER A 203 -1.95 26.32 1.25
N GLY A 204 -1.51 26.46 -0.02
CA GLY A 204 -2.26 27.03 -1.13
C GLY A 204 -3.34 26.14 -1.75
N TYR A 205 -3.46 24.88 -1.31
CA TYR A 205 -4.43 23.94 -1.86
C TYR A 205 -5.62 23.71 -0.92
N SER A 206 -6.77 23.38 -1.51
CA SER A 206 -8.00 23.06 -0.78
C SER A 206 -8.73 21.90 -1.43
N LEU A 207 -9.28 21.00 -0.62
CA LEU A 207 -10.23 19.99 -1.09
C LEU A 207 -11.59 20.64 -1.42
N PRO A 208 -12.35 20.12 -2.39
CA PRO A 208 -13.66 20.64 -2.70
C PRO A 208 -14.67 20.27 -1.60
N GLY A 209 -15.72 21.08 -1.43
CA GLY A 209 -16.66 20.93 -0.32
C GLY A 209 -17.43 19.61 -0.28
N ASN A 210 -17.53 18.92 -1.43
CA ASN A 210 -18.18 17.62 -1.60
C ASN A 210 -17.20 16.43 -1.59
N PHE A 211 -15.94 16.65 -1.22
CA PHE A 211 -14.91 15.61 -1.09
C PHE A 211 -13.84 16.05 -0.08
N ASN A 212 -14.21 16.12 1.20
CA ASN A 212 -13.28 16.50 2.28
C ASN A 212 -13.23 15.49 3.43
N SER A 213 -13.97 14.40 3.33
CA SER A 213 -14.08 13.39 4.39
C SER A 213 -14.40 12.00 3.85
N LEU A 214 -14.25 10.99 4.71
CA LEU A 214 -14.69 9.62 4.43
C LEU A 214 -16.19 9.54 4.09
N ALA A 215 -17.02 10.34 4.76
CA ALA A 215 -18.45 10.40 4.51
C ALA A 215 -18.77 10.89 3.10
N ASP A 216 -18.01 11.85 2.57
CA ASP A 216 -18.21 12.35 1.21
C ASP A 216 -17.86 11.29 0.17
N GLY A 217 -16.72 10.61 0.33
CA GLY A 217 -16.34 9.52 -0.56
C GLY A 217 -17.34 8.36 -0.53
N LEU A 218 -17.89 8.05 0.66
CA LEU A 218 -18.96 7.05 0.79
C LEU A 218 -20.27 7.48 0.12
N ASN A 219 -20.55 8.79 0.02
CA ASN A 219 -21.70 9.31 -0.73
C ASN A 219 -21.46 9.31 -2.25
N LEU A 220 -20.21 9.27 -2.70
CA LEU A 220 -19.84 9.15 -4.11
C LEU A 220 -19.71 7.69 -4.57
N THR A 221 -19.89 6.73 -3.67
CA THR A 221 -19.67 5.31 -3.95
C THR A 221 -20.98 4.52 -3.81
N PRO A 222 -21.31 3.64 -4.78
CA PRO A 222 -22.53 2.82 -4.68
C PRO A 222 -22.51 1.95 -3.43
N ALA A 223 -23.70 1.52 -2.98
CA ALA A 223 -23.85 0.59 -1.87
C ALA A 223 -23.08 -0.73 -2.10
N GLY A 224 -22.60 -1.35 -1.02
CA GLY A 224 -21.90 -2.64 -1.05
C GLY A 224 -20.39 -2.57 -0.82
N VAL A 225 -19.86 -1.41 -0.44
CA VAL A 225 -18.48 -1.29 0.02
C VAL A 225 -18.29 -2.10 1.30
N ASN A 226 -17.23 -2.90 1.34
CA ASN A 226 -16.81 -3.68 2.51
C ASN A 226 -15.74 -2.93 3.32
N ARG A 227 -14.91 -2.13 2.66
CA ARG A 227 -13.90 -1.30 3.31
C ARG A 227 -13.75 0.00 2.54
N ALA A 228 -13.68 1.12 3.24
CA ALA A 228 -13.27 2.39 2.64
C ALA A 228 -12.37 3.16 3.58
N TYR A 229 -11.44 3.92 3.01
CA TYR A 229 -10.64 4.87 3.77
C TYR A 229 -10.50 6.20 3.03
N PHE A 230 -10.22 7.24 3.81
CA PHE A 230 -9.98 8.60 3.36
C PHE A 230 -8.73 9.15 4.00
N VAL A 231 -7.96 9.92 3.24
CA VAL A 231 -6.72 10.57 3.64
C VAL A 231 -6.81 12.04 3.25
N ASN A 232 -6.63 12.94 4.21
CA ASN A 232 -6.45 14.37 4.01
C ASN A 232 -4.97 14.70 4.23
N THR A 233 -4.21 14.78 3.14
CA THR A 233 -2.76 14.86 3.25
C THR A 233 -2.28 16.20 3.81
N LYS A 234 -3.04 17.28 3.58
CA LYS A 234 -2.77 18.61 4.16
C LYS A 234 -2.75 18.58 5.69
N MET A 235 -3.57 17.74 6.31
CA MET A 235 -3.58 17.58 7.77
C MET A 235 -2.39 16.76 8.27
N ILE A 236 -1.83 15.89 7.42
CA ILE A 236 -0.80 14.92 7.81
C ILE A 236 0.61 15.48 7.56
N VAL A 237 0.82 16.28 6.52
CA VAL A 237 2.14 16.85 6.20
C VAL A 237 2.68 17.69 7.36
N GLY A 238 3.94 17.46 7.70
CA GLY A 238 4.64 18.11 8.81
C GLY A 238 4.28 17.53 10.19
N THR A 239 3.55 16.42 10.26
CA THR A 239 3.22 15.71 11.50
C THR A 239 3.98 14.40 11.58
N GLU A 240 4.02 13.77 12.76
CA GLU A 240 4.64 12.45 12.93
C GLU A 240 4.00 11.35 12.06
N MET A 241 2.76 11.55 11.59
CA MET A 241 2.05 10.61 10.72
C MET A 241 2.52 10.64 9.26
N GLU A 242 3.29 11.64 8.82
CA GLU A 242 3.65 11.84 7.41
C GLU A 242 4.34 10.61 6.80
N ASP A 243 5.40 10.12 7.42
CA ASP A 243 6.14 8.98 6.88
C ASP A 243 5.30 7.69 6.86
N THR A 244 4.41 7.53 7.84
CA THR A 244 3.58 6.33 8.01
C THR A 244 2.39 6.31 7.05
N LEU A 245 1.75 7.46 6.82
CA LEU A 245 0.48 7.54 6.07
C LEU A 245 0.64 8.12 4.66
N LEU A 246 1.68 8.91 4.40
CA LEU A 246 1.82 9.68 3.15
C LEU A 246 2.93 9.22 2.22
N SER A 247 3.74 8.23 2.60
CA SER A 247 5.02 7.91 1.96
C SER A 247 5.01 7.74 0.43
N LYS A 248 3.84 7.63 -0.23
CA LYS A 248 3.67 7.57 -1.69
C LYS A 248 2.67 8.56 -2.32
N TYR A 249 1.88 9.31 -1.53
CA TYR A 249 0.72 10.05 -2.06
C TYR A 249 0.96 11.55 -2.24
N VAL A 250 1.96 12.12 -1.55
CA VAL A 250 2.12 13.58 -1.43
C VAL A 250 3.29 14.13 -2.22
N ARG A 251 3.98 13.27 -2.96
CA ARG A 251 5.18 13.62 -3.72
C ARG A 251 4.83 14.01 -5.15
N ASP A 252 5.69 14.82 -5.77
CA ASP A 252 5.53 15.33 -7.14
C ASP A 252 5.49 14.23 -8.21
N ASP A 253 5.76 12.97 -7.85
CA ASP A 253 5.74 11.78 -8.69
C ASP A 253 4.64 10.77 -8.30
N SER A 254 3.56 11.25 -7.64
CA SER A 254 2.38 10.41 -7.38
C SER A 254 1.81 9.82 -8.69
N PHE A 255 0.76 9.01 -8.60
CA PHE A 255 0.04 8.43 -9.73
C PHE A 255 -0.29 9.39 -10.90
N TYR A 256 -0.33 10.71 -10.65
CA TYR A 256 -0.57 11.73 -11.66
C TYR A 256 0.65 12.59 -12.06
N ASN A 257 1.83 12.27 -11.53
CA ASN A 257 3.01 13.13 -11.52
C ASN A 257 2.71 14.52 -10.91
N LYS A 258 1.89 14.51 -9.86
CA LYS A 258 1.34 15.68 -9.15
C LYS A 258 1.00 15.29 -7.72
N THR A 259 1.17 16.17 -6.75
CA THR A 259 0.78 15.88 -5.36
C THR A 259 -0.72 15.61 -5.23
N ILE A 260 -1.08 14.48 -4.60
CA ILE A 260 -2.46 14.19 -4.19
C ILE A 260 -2.66 14.83 -2.81
N ILE A 261 -3.64 15.73 -2.70
CA ILE A 261 -3.97 16.43 -1.45
C ILE A 261 -5.09 15.76 -0.66
N GLY A 262 -5.84 14.86 -1.30
CA GLY A 262 -6.86 14.03 -0.67
C GLY A 262 -7.15 12.80 -1.48
N MET A 263 -7.37 11.69 -0.79
CA MET A 263 -7.61 10.40 -1.41
C MET A 263 -8.69 9.65 -0.65
N TYR A 264 -9.64 9.11 -1.38
CA TYR A 264 -10.61 8.13 -0.91
C TYR A 264 -10.39 6.85 -1.70
N SER A 265 -10.48 5.71 -1.02
CA SER A 265 -10.40 4.41 -1.65
C SER A 265 -11.44 3.50 -1.02
N ALA A 266 -12.10 2.68 -1.85
CA ALA A 266 -13.14 1.77 -1.41
C ALA A 266 -13.08 0.43 -2.14
N ASP A 267 -13.15 -0.64 -1.34
CA ASP A 267 -13.14 -2.03 -1.78
C ASP A 267 -14.54 -2.63 -1.61
N PHE A 268 -15.07 -3.21 -2.69
CA PHE A 268 -16.27 -4.05 -2.66
C PHE A 268 -15.89 -5.51 -2.45
N ASN A 269 -14.79 -5.94 -3.04
CA ASN A 269 -14.17 -7.26 -2.86
C ASN A 269 -12.71 -7.20 -3.37
N PRO A 270 -11.90 -8.25 -3.18
CA PRO A 270 -10.48 -8.24 -3.60
C PRO A 270 -10.24 -7.94 -5.09
N SER A 271 -11.26 -8.07 -5.94
CA SER A 271 -11.21 -7.82 -7.38
C SER A 271 -12.10 -6.66 -7.84
N SER A 272 -12.62 -5.84 -6.92
CA SER A 272 -13.49 -4.72 -7.26
C SER A 272 -13.30 -3.58 -6.27
N TRP A 273 -12.73 -2.49 -6.76
CA TRP A 273 -12.39 -1.31 -5.98
C TRP A 273 -12.50 -0.03 -6.80
N ILE A 274 -12.45 1.10 -6.11
CA ILE A 274 -12.45 2.46 -6.65
C ILE A 274 -11.56 3.38 -5.80
N GLU A 275 -10.90 4.31 -6.45
CA GLU A 275 -10.19 5.43 -5.85
C GLU A 275 -10.70 6.77 -6.40
N ILE A 276 -10.80 7.74 -5.52
CA ILE A 276 -11.17 9.11 -5.83
C ILE A 276 -10.06 10.00 -5.25
N GLN A 277 -9.46 10.85 -6.06
CA GLN A 277 -8.23 11.56 -5.72
C GLN A 277 -8.36 13.05 -6.10
N ASP A 278 -7.88 13.97 -5.25
CA ASP A 278 -7.88 15.41 -5.55
C ASP A 278 -6.46 15.96 -5.44
N MET A 279 -6.08 16.84 -6.36
CA MET A 279 -4.75 17.48 -6.41
C MET A 279 -4.78 18.95 -5.95
N GLY A 280 -5.95 19.48 -5.59
CA GLY A 280 -6.09 20.80 -5.01
C GLY A 280 -6.34 21.94 -6.00
N TYR A 281 -6.30 21.66 -7.30
CA TYR A 281 -6.46 22.63 -8.38
C TYR A 281 -7.40 22.13 -9.48
N ASP A 282 -7.67 23.00 -10.46
CA ASP A 282 -8.48 22.68 -11.65
C ASP A 282 -7.66 21.84 -12.64
N ASN A 283 -7.92 20.53 -12.65
CA ASN A 283 -7.21 19.57 -13.50
C ASN A 283 -7.60 19.64 -14.98
N THR A 284 -8.71 20.30 -15.35
CA THR A 284 -9.16 20.37 -16.75
C THR A 284 -8.29 21.27 -17.62
N LYS A 285 -7.43 22.09 -16.99
CA LYS A 285 -6.57 23.07 -17.65
C LYS A 285 -5.08 22.69 -17.62
N ASP A 286 -4.72 21.58 -16.98
CA ASP A 286 -3.32 21.17 -16.83
C ASP A 286 -2.91 20.14 -17.89
N VAL A 287 -2.20 20.62 -18.92
CA VAL A 287 -1.67 19.78 -20.01
C VAL A 287 -0.49 18.88 -19.58
N THR A 288 0.02 19.04 -18.36
CA THR A 288 1.14 18.25 -17.82
C THR A 288 0.69 17.04 -17.00
N LEU A 289 -0.62 16.91 -16.77
CA LEU A 289 -1.20 15.80 -16.02
C LEU A 289 -1.03 14.47 -16.77
N LYS A 290 -0.38 13.49 -16.14
CA LYS A 290 -0.19 12.16 -16.72
C LYS A 290 -1.04 11.13 -16.00
N ALA A 291 -2.02 10.57 -16.69
CA ALA A 291 -2.87 9.51 -16.15
C ALA A 291 -2.29 8.13 -16.46
N HIS A 292 -2.25 7.24 -15.46
CA HIS A 292 -1.97 5.82 -15.68
C HIS A 292 -3.28 5.04 -15.69
N VAL A 293 -3.40 4.07 -16.60
CA VAL A 293 -4.57 3.20 -16.72
C VAL A 293 -4.11 1.77 -16.90
N GLU A 294 -4.50 0.91 -15.95
CA GLU A 294 -4.30 -0.53 -16.06
C GLU A 294 -5.40 -1.19 -16.92
N GLN A 295 -5.13 -2.39 -17.42
CA GLN A 295 -6.09 -3.13 -18.22
C GLN A 295 -7.38 -3.42 -17.41
N GLY A 296 -8.54 -3.04 -17.95
CA GLY A 296 -9.84 -3.20 -17.29
C GLY A 296 -10.27 -2.04 -16.41
N MET A 297 -9.40 -1.05 -16.23
CA MET A 297 -9.62 0.13 -15.39
C MET A 297 -9.98 1.36 -16.21
N LYS A 298 -10.62 2.34 -15.57
CA LYS A 298 -10.84 3.69 -16.10
C LYS A 298 -10.16 4.68 -15.17
N ASN A 299 -9.53 5.69 -15.76
CA ASN A 299 -8.98 6.84 -15.04
C ASN A 299 -9.58 8.11 -15.65
N ILE A 300 -10.38 8.82 -14.86
CA ILE A 300 -11.15 9.99 -15.27
C ILE A 300 -10.48 11.22 -14.68
N VAL A 301 -9.79 11.96 -15.54
CA VAL A 301 -8.96 13.09 -15.13
C VAL A 301 -9.56 14.48 -15.39
N TYR A 302 -10.75 14.53 -15.98
CA TYR A 302 -11.46 15.79 -16.29
C TYR A 302 -12.52 16.16 -15.24
N THR A 303 -12.67 15.36 -14.18
CA THR A 303 -13.55 15.65 -13.04
C THR A 303 -12.73 16.07 -11.84
N ARG A 304 -13.32 16.87 -10.95
CA ARG A 304 -12.73 17.16 -9.65
C ARG A 304 -13.69 16.72 -8.54
N PRO A 305 -13.32 15.73 -7.70
CA PRO A 305 -12.07 14.96 -7.72
C PRO A 305 -11.94 14.02 -8.95
N LEU A 306 -10.72 13.54 -9.19
CA LEU A 306 -10.35 12.53 -10.19
C LEU A 306 -10.87 11.16 -9.76
N VAL A 307 -11.19 10.29 -10.71
CA VAL A 307 -11.79 8.97 -10.41
C VAL A 307 -11.01 7.87 -11.13
N TYR A 308 -10.45 6.92 -10.36
CA TYR A 308 -9.68 5.78 -10.89
C TYR A 308 -10.23 4.47 -10.34
N GLY A 309 -10.41 3.45 -11.18
CA GLY A 309 -10.80 2.13 -10.69
C GLY A 309 -11.43 1.25 -11.75
N HIS A 310 -12.12 0.20 -11.30
CA HIS A 310 -12.79 -0.73 -12.20
C HIS A 310 -13.91 -0.03 -12.98
N SER A 311 -14.01 -0.33 -14.28
CA SER A 311 -14.86 0.40 -15.22
C SER A 311 -16.30 0.63 -14.73
N GLN A 312 -16.95 -0.39 -14.17
CA GLN A 312 -18.32 -0.28 -13.66
C GLN A 312 -18.41 0.61 -12.42
N ASN A 313 -17.43 0.55 -11.52
CA ASN A 313 -17.41 1.39 -10.32
C ASN A 313 -17.20 2.85 -10.70
N VAL A 314 -16.31 3.13 -11.66
CA VAL A 314 -16.08 4.48 -12.20
C VAL A 314 -17.37 5.05 -12.78
N ASP A 315 -18.09 4.29 -13.60
CA ASP A 315 -19.36 4.75 -14.19
C ASP A 315 -20.42 5.06 -13.11
N ASN A 316 -20.48 4.26 -12.05
CA ASN A 316 -21.37 4.51 -10.92
C ASN A 316 -21.00 5.79 -10.16
N VAL A 317 -19.72 6.04 -9.91
CA VAL A 317 -19.23 7.28 -9.28
C VAL A 317 -19.59 8.48 -10.13
N LEU A 318 -19.31 8.45 -11.44
CA LEU A 318 -19.65 9.58 -12.33
C LEU A 318 -21.16 9.88 -12.35
N LYS A 319 -21.99 8.83 -12.28
CA LYS A 319 -23.44 8.98 -12.17
C LYS A 319 -23.86 9.61 -10.84
N LEU A 320 -23.22 9.23 -9.73
CA LEU A 320 -23.45 9.83 -8.41
C LEU A 320 -22.96 11.28 -8.32
N MET A 321 -21.81 11.61 -8.92
CA MET A 321 -21.31 12.98 -9.03
C MET A 321 -22.27 13.88 -9.80
N SER A 322 -22.88 13.36 -10.88
CA SER A 322 -23.84 14.11 -11.72
C SER A 322 -25.23 14.19 -11.08
N ASN A 323 -25.64 13.13 -10.39
CA ASN A 323 -26.93 13.03 -9.71
C ASN A 323 -26.77 12.22 -8.41
N PRO A 324 -26.62 12.88 -7.25
CA PRO A 324 -26.41 12.21 -5.96
C PRO A 324 -27.56 11.29 -5.52
N LYS A 325 -28.74 11.42 -6.12
CA LYS A 325 -29.92 10.58 -5.84
C LYS A 325 -30.10 9.45 -6.84
N SER A 326 -29.16 9.27 -7.76
CA SER A 326 -29.28 8.30 -8.86
C SER A 326 -29.20 6.83 -8.42
N MET A 327 -28.66 6.55 -7.23
CA MET A 327 -28.59 5.24 -6.63
C MET A 327 -28.34 5.33 -5.12
N GLN A 328 -28.51 4.21 -4.41
CA GLN A 328 -28.14 4.10 -3.00
C GLN A 328 -26.62 4.07 -2.84
N THR A 329 -26.13 4.79 -1.83
CA THR A 329 -24.70 4.95 -1.55
C THR A 329 -24.27 4.10 -0.36
N SER A 330 -22.96 3.85 -0.25
CA SER A 330 -22.39 3.13 0.89
C SER A 330 -22.41 3.93 2.19
N TYR A 331 -22.66 5.24 2.14
CA TYR A 331 -22.81 6.08 3.34
C TYR A 331 -23.85 5.54 4.33
N GLN A 332 -24.98 5.03 3.83
CA GLN A 332 -26.08 4.57 4.69
C GLN A 332 -25.66 3.39 5.58
N THR A 333 -24.80 2.50 5.08
CA THR A 333 -24.26 1.36 5.84
C THR A 333 -23.46 1.84 7.06
N TYR A 334 -22.65 2.89 6.90
CA TYR A 334 -21.72 3.35 7.94
C TYR A 334 -22.23 4.55 8.74
N LYS A 335 -23.41 5.07 8.40
CA LYS A 335 -24.00 6.24 9.04
C LYS A 335 -24.03 6.16 10.58
N PRO A 336 -24.38 5.02 11.22
CA PRO A 336 -24.38 4.94 12.69
C PRO A 336 -23.03 5.27 13.31
N LEU A 337 -21.93 4.75 12.75
CA LEU A 337 -20.57 5.03 13.20
C LEU A 337 -20.21 6.50 12.96
N LEU A 338 -20.51 7.02 11.76
CA LEU A 338 -20.17 8.39 11.36
C LEU A 338 -20.93 9.43 12.22
N ASP A 339 -22.18 9.17 12.60
CA ASP A 339 -22.92 10.05 13.51
C ASP A 339 -22.34 10.07 14.93
N ALA A 340 -21.57 9.04 15.32
CA ALA A 340 -21.01 8.91 16.67
C ALA A 340 -19.63 9.57 16.85
N VAL A 341 -18.94 9.91 15.75
CA VAL A 341 -17.53 10.34 15.74
C VAL A 341 -17.33 11.64 14.96
N ASP A 342 -16.21 12.33 15.20
CA ASP A 342 -15.81 13.52 14.44
C ASP A 342 -15.02 13.15 13.17
N TYR A 343 -15.72 12.57 12.19
CA TYR A 343 -15.08 12.15 10.93
C TYR A 343 -14.65 13.30 10.02
N LYS A 344 -15.12 14.53 10.27
CA LYS A 344 -14.85 15.70 9.40
C LYS A 344 -13.45 16.26 9.64
N ASN A 345 -12.96 16.13 10.86
CA ASN A 345 -11.62 16.57 11.25
C ASN A 345 -10.61 15.40 11.26
N ALA A 346 -10.97 14.26 10.67
CA ALA A 346 -10.08 13.12 10.57
C ALA A 346 -9.05 13.34 9.45
N ALA A 347 -7.76 13.23 9.78
CA ALA A 347 -6.70 13.28 8.79
C ALA A 347 -6.60 11.96 8.01
N TYR A 348 -6.80 10.85 8.72
CA TYR A 348 -7.08 9.54 8.14
C TYR A 348 -8.35 8.98 8.78
N ALA A 349 -9.24 8.38 7.99
CA ALA A 349 -10.40 7.67 8.49
C ALA A 349 -10.66 6.42 7.65
N GLN A 350 -11.07 5.33 8.30
CA GLN A 350 -11.38 4.06 7.65
C GLN A 350 -12.65 3.47 8.26
N VAL A 351 -13.46 2.82 7.42
CA VAL A 351 -14.53 1.92 7.83
C VAL A 351 -14.33 0.54 7.23
N ILE A 352 -14.73 -0.49 7.98
CA ILE A 352 -14.67 -1.89 7.55
C ILE A 352 -15.97 -2.60 7.99
N THR A 353 -16.51 -3.47 7.14
CA THR A 353 -17.51 -4.46 7.55
C THR A 353 -16.81 -5.67 8.17
N GLU A 354 -17.23 -6.08 9.36
CA GLU A 354 -16.61 -7.16 10.10
C GLU A 354 -17.52 -8.40 10.15
N PRO A 355 -17.00 -9.60 9.84
CA PRO A 355 -17.78 -10.82 10.00
C PRO A 355 -17.87 -11.20 11.49
N GLY A 356 -19.08 -11.14 12.05
CA GLY A 356 -19.52 -12.10 13.06
C GLY A 356 -18.87 -12.05 14.45
N LYS A 357 -18.36 -10.90 14.90
CA LYS A 357 -17.92 -10.70 16.31
C LYS A 357 -18.95 -9.88 17.03
N PHE A 358 -18.61 -9.10 18.07
CA PHE A 358 -19.56 -8.23 18.74
C PHE A 358 -20.02 -7.04 17.88
N SER A 359 -19.26 -6.70 16.83
CA SER A 359 -19.54 -5.63 15.87
C SER A 359 -19.75 -6.17 14.45
N ASP A 360 -20.59 -5.51 13.65
CA ASP A 360 -20.79 -5.79 12.21
C ASP A 360 -20.07 -4.78 11.30
N ILE A 361 -19.80 -3.58 11.81
CA ILE A 361 -18.99 -2.56 11.15
C ILE A 361 -18.10 -1.85 12.16
N SER A 362 -16.89 -1.45 11.75
CA SER A 362 -15.97 -0.67 12.57
C SER A 362 -15.47 0.57 11.84
N TYR A 363 -15.04 1.55 12.61
CA TYR A 363 -14.44 2.80 12.18
C TYR A 363 -13.12 3.01 12.92
N THR A 364 -12.13 3.56 12.23
CA THR A 364 -10.85 4.00 12.80
C THR A 364 -10.48 5.34 12.19
N SER A 365 -10.08 6.32 13.00
CA SER A 365 -9.48 7.56 12.51
C SER A 365 -8.30 8.02 13.32
N TRP A 366 -7.46 8.81 12.65
CA TRP A 366 -6.22 9.37 13.16
C TRP A 366 -6.23 10.86 12.84
N THR A 367 -6.06 11.68 13.87
CA THR A 367 -6.11 13.13 13.77
C THR A 367 -4.91 13.74 14.50
N PRO A 368 -4.13 14.62 13.88
CA PRO A 368 -3.06 15.31 14.56
C PRO A 368 -3.66 16.34 15.52
N VAL A 369 -3.25 16.29 16.78
CA VAL A 369 -3.72 17.19 17.83
C VAL A 369 -2.54 17.59 18.70
N ASN A 370 -2.18 18.88 18.70
CA ASN A 370 -1.14 19.45 19.57
C ASN A 370 0.21 18.71 19.55
N GLY A 371 0.66 18.25 18.37
CA GLY A 371 1.92 17.51 18.22
C GLY A 371 1.85 16.03 18.64
N GLN A 372 0.65 15.52 18.91
CA GLN A 372 0.32 14.11 19.15
C GLN A 372 -0.68 13.62 18.10
N VAL A 373 -1.04 12.34 18.18
CA VAL A 373 -2.12 11.73 17.40
C VAL A 373 -3.27 11.35 18.31
N GLU A 374 -4.47 11.76 17.91
CA GLU A 374 -5.72 11.26 18.43
C GLU A 374 -6.21 10.08 17.57
N LEU A 375 -6.40 8.93 18.22
CA LEU A 375 -7.06 7.76 17.67
C LEU A 375 -8.51 7.75 18.10
N VAL A 376 -9.41 7.52 17.15
CA VAL A 376 -10.80 7.17 17.43
C VAL A 376 -11.10 5.82 16.81
N LYS A 377 -11.56 4.87 17.63
CA LYS A 377 -12.13 3.59 17.20
C LYS A 377 -13.62 3.63 17.49
N ALA A 378 -14.45 3.16 16.57
CA ALA A 378 -15.87 2.97 16.85
C ALA A 378 -16.38 1.64 16.28
N PHE A 379 -17.31 1.01 17.00
CA PHE A 379 -17.84 -0.32 16.70
C PHE A 379 -19.35 -0.29 16.82
N ASN A 380 -20.07 -0.73 15.79
CA ASN A 380 -21.51 -0.88 15.87
C ASN A 380 -21.86 -2.22 16.52
N VAL A 381 -22.24 -2.17 17.79
CA VAL A 381 -22.53 -3.34 18.62
C VAL A 381 -23.81 -4.02 18.12
N THR A 382 -23.70 -5.30 17.82
CA THR A 382 -24.82 -6.15 17.39
C THR A 382 -25.65 -6.62 18.58
N ASP A 383 -26.98 -6.65 18.44
CA ASP A 383 -27.94 -6.85 19.56
C ASP A 383 -27.77 -8.17 20.33
N ASN A 384 -27.11 -9.16 19.74
CA ASN A 384 -27.00 -10.51 20.30
C ASN A 384 -25.64 -10.80 20.94
N LYS A 385 -24.75 -9.81 21.07
CA LYS A 385 -23.37 -10.06 21.50
C LYS A 385 -22.83 -9.04 22.48
N SER A 386 -22.09 -9.54 23.46
CA SER A 386 -21.48 -8.74 24.51
C SER A 386 -20.19 -8.10 24.02
N VAL A 387 -19.97 -6.84 24.43
CA VAL A 387 -18.68 -6.15 24.24
C VAL A 387 -17.60 -6.87 25.05
N PRO A 388 -16.41 -7.14 24.49
CA PRO A 388 -15.31 -7.75 25.25
C PRO A 388 -14.89 -6.90 26.44
N ALA A 389 -14.91 -7.46 27.66
CA ALA A 389 -14.53 -6.75 28.90
C ALA A 389 -13.09 -6.21 28.88
N ALA A 390 -12.21 -6.81 28.06
CA ALA A 390 -10.85 -6.30 27.87
C ALA A 390 -10.81 -4.89 27.23
N LEU A 391 -11.90 -4.41 26.64
CA LEU A 391 -12.02 -3.03 26.14
C LEU A 391 -12.28 -2.01 27.26
N ASP A 392 -12.72 -2.44 28.44
CA ASP A 392 -13.07 -1.53 29.55
C ASP A 392 -11.89 -0.67 30.01
N LYS A 393 -10.65 -1.16 29.85
CA LYS A 393 -9.43 -0.41 30.15
C LYS A 393 -9.26 0.85 29.30
N TYR A 394 -9.94 0.94 28.16
CA TYR A 394 -9.92 2.11 27.27
C TYR A 394 -11.05 3.10 27.55
N THR A 395 -11.84 2.88 28.62
CA THR A 395 -12.96 3.73 29.04
C THR A 395 -13.90 4.07 27.86
N PRO A 396 -14.46 3.04 27.18
CA PRO A 396 -15.27 3.26 25.99
C PRO A 396 -16.54 4.04 26.33
N GLN A 397 -17.00 4.87 25.39
CA GLN A 397 -18.27 5.60 25.46
C GLN A 397 -19.29 4.98 24.52
N THR A 398 -20.53 4.82 24.97
CA THR A 398 -21.61 4.29 24.14
C THR A 398 -22.53 5.41 23.66
N LYS A 399 -22.75 5.48 22.34
CA LYS A 399 -23.73 6.36 21.68
C LYS A 399 -24.73 5.50 20.92
N GLY A 400 -25.89 5.26 21.50
CA GLY A 400 -26.86 4.30 20.95
C GLY A 400 -26.27 2.89 20.92
N LYS A 401 -26.18 2.27 19.73
CA LYS A 401 -25.52 0.97 19.55
C LYS A 401 -24.02 1.07 19.23
N VAL A 402 -23.46 2.27 19.19
CA VAL A 402 -22.05 2.46 18.82
C VAL A 402 -21.18 2.61 20.06
N LEU A 403 -20.20 1.72 20.20
CA LEU A 403 -19.11 1.83 21.16
C LEU A 403 -18.00 2.68 20.56
N VAL A 404 -17.50 3.69 21.29
CA VAL A 404 -16.45 4.60 20.84
C VAL A 404 -15.29 4.58 21.84
N ILE A 405 -14.08 4.37 21.35
CA ILE A 405 -12.84 4.47 22.12
C ILE A 405 -12.02 5.63 21.53
N LYS A 406 -11.49 6.48 22.41
CA LYS A 406 -10.67 7.62 22.03
C LYS A 406 -9.40 7.64 22.86
N LEU A 407 -8.25 7.73 22.19
CA LEU A 407 -6.93 7.77 22.80
C LEU A 407 -6.11 8.90 22.18
N THR A 408 -5.20 9.49 22.94
CA THR A 408 -4.26 10.50 22.44
C THR A 408 -2.86 10.19 22.96
N GLY A 409 -1.86 10.28 22.09
CA GLY A 409 -0.47 9.97 22.43
C GLY A 409 0.45 10.14 21.22
N ASP A 410 1.73 9.82 21.40
CA ASP A 410 2.66 9.75 20.27
C ASP A 410 2.25 8.63 19.28
N LEU A 411 2.69 8.75 18.03
CA LEU A 411 2.29 7.84 16.97
C LEU A 411 2.59 6.36 17.28
N THR A 412 3.75 6.08 17.88
CA THR A 412 4.20 4.71 18.12
C THR A 412 3.32 4.04 19.18
N THR A 413 3.03 4.77 20.26
CA THR A 413 2.11 4.31 21.30
C THR A 413 0.69 4.11 20.75
N ILE A 414 0.20 5.08 19.97
CA ILE A 414 -1.15 5.03 19.40
C ILE A 414 -1.32 3.87 18.41
N GLN A 415 -0.31 3.59 17.58
CA GLN A 415 -0.34 2.42 16.68
C GLN A 415 -0.45 1.13 17.46
N LYS A 416 0.38 0.96 18.50
CA LYS A 416 0.34 -0.24 19.35
C LYS A 416 -1.03 -0.40 20.02
N GLU A 417 -1.62 0.67 20.54
CA GLU A 417 -2.95 0.58 21.16
C GLU A 417 -4.07 0.34 20.14
N SER A 418 -3.98 0.91 18.93
CA SER A 418 -4.88 0.58 17.83
C SER A 418 -4.87 -0.91 17.52
N ASP A 419 -3.68 -1.52 17.40
CA ASP A 419 -3.52 -2.95 17.09
C ASP A 419 -4.03 -3.85 18.23
N ASN A 420 -3.83 -3.43 19.49
CA ASN A 420 -4.37 -4.11 20.65
C ASN A 420 -5.90 -4.08 20.67
N ILE A 421 -6.51 -2.92 20.40
CA ILE A 421 -7.96 -2.77 20.31
C ILE A 421 -8.50 -3.66 19.19
N ASP A 422 -7.86 -3.67 18.02
CA ASP A 422 -8.27 -4.50 16.89
C ASP A 422 -8.15 -5.99 17.22
N THR A 423 -7.15 -6.39 18.00
CA THR A 423 -7.00 -7.77 18.48
C THR A 423 -8.11 -8.15 19.44
N ILE A 424 -8.42 -7.30 20.42
CA ILE A 424 -9.50 -7.55 21.40
C ILE A 424 -10.86 -7.55 20.71
N ALA A 425 -11.10 -6.62 19.78
CA ALA A 425 -12.32 -6.60 18.99
C ALA A 425 -12.50 -7.88 18.16
N LYS A 426 -11.37 -8.56 17.88
CA LYS A 426 -11.31 -9.82 17.16
C LYS A 426 -11.48 -11.06 18.04
N THR A 427 -11.43 -10.97 19.37
CA THR A 427 -11.75 -12.09 20.26
C THR A 427 -13.23 -12.12 20.57
#